data_AF-A0A9E2L1K1-F1
#
_entry.id   AF-A0A9E2L1K1-F1
#
_cell.length_a   1.000
_cell.length_b   1.000
_cell.length_c   1.000
_cell.angle_alpha   90.00
_cell.angle_beta   90.00
_cell.angle_gamma   90.00
#
_symmetry.space_group_name_H-M   'P 1'
#
loop_
_entity.id
_entity.type
_entity.pdbx_description
1 polymer ?
#
loop_
_entity_poly.entity_id
_entity_poly.type
_entity_poly.pdbx_seq_one_letter_code
_entity_poly.pdbx_strand_id
1 'polypeptide(L)'
;MKKILFLYLILLLFSSCMSVSTGYFAKEPDFFLYPEQAILFTANIGDLQQNAQFEEILSTFFINNRYDKPYSLIKIDPLGEISDLPTLLDYLKKYDIQYIISVTLTNSETDYDYVPQAVHTDVYNYGGYVSANSYSTGGYYTSSTVKTFAVTVSDTNGNRYALFEVKSDDSLNLFDGDKELFEKIAQNIFENLTPNSLQ
;
A
#
# COMPACT_ATOMS: atom_id res chain seq x y z
N MET A 1 -15.03 -35.36 -20.04
CA MET A 1 -14.14 -34.19 -19.86
C MET A 1 -14.93 -32.97 -19.38
N LYS A 2 -15.46 -32.97 -18.13
CA LYS A 2 -16.27 -31.86 -17.57
C LYS A 2 -15.94 -31.48 -16.12
N LYS A 3 -14.95 -32.13 -15.48
CA LYS A 3 -14.62 -31.90 -14.07
C LYS A 3 -13.45 -30.94 -13.83
N ILE A 4 -12.68 -30.60 -14.86
CA ILE A 4 -11.51 -29.71 -14.74
C ILE A 4 -11.91 -28.22 -14.75
N LEU A 5 -13.05 -27.87 -15.37
CA LEU A 5 -13.51 -26.48 -15.46
C LEU A 5 -14.03 -25.92 -14.12
N PHE A 6 -14.52 -26.78 -13.22
CA PHE A 6 -15.10 -26.35 -11.94
C PHE A 6 -14.01 -26.04 -10.89
N LEU A 7 -12.81 -26.61 -11.02
CA LEU A 7 -11.69 -26.38 -10.10
C LEU A 7 -11.00 -25.02 -10.38
N TYR A 8 -10.95 -24.59 -11.64
CA TYR A 8 -10.47 -23.25 -12.00
C TYR A 8 -11.45 -22.12 -11.62
N LEU A 9 -12.75 -22.42 -11.54
CA LEU A 9 -13.78 -21.44 -11.16
C LEU A 9 -13.79 -21.15 -9.65
N ILE A 10 -13.32 -22.09 -8.82
CA ILE A 10 -13.20 -21.91 -7.36
C ILE A 10 -11.88 -21.23 -6.97
N LEU A 11 -10.80 -21.40 -7.76
CA LEU A 11 -9.54 -20.67 -7.54
C LEU A 11 -9.61 -19.18 -7.91
N LEU A 12 -10.61 -18.74 -8.69
CA LEU A 12 -10.83 -17.34 -9.04
C LEU A 12 -11.70 -16.56 -8.03
N LEU A 13 -12.15 -17.19 -6.93
CA LEU A 13 -13.01 -16.57 -5.91
C LEU A 13 -12.26 -16.15 -4.63
N PHE A 14 -10.94 -16.28 -4.58
CA PHE A 14 -10.10 -15.70 -3.53
C PHE A 14 -9.29 -14.51 -4.08
N SER A 15 -9.97 -13.58 -4.74
CA SER A 15 -9.47 -12.20 -4.78
C SER A 15 -9.55 -11.69 -3.35
N SER A 16 -8.49 -11.87 -2.56
CA SER A 16 -8.37 -11.20 -1.26
C SER A 16 -8.54 -9.70 -1.52
N CYS A 17 -9.64 -9.14 -1.04
CA CYS A 17 -9.89 -7.72 -1.18
C CYS A 17 -8.92 -7.03 -0.21
N MET A 18 -7.75 -6.63 -0.72
CA MET A 18 -6.79 -5.88 0.10
C MET A 18 -7.49 -4.62 0.61
N SER A 19 -7.37 -4.35 1.90
CA SER A 19 -7.95 -3.18 2.54
C SER A 19 -6.86 -2.40 3.25
N VAL A 20 -7.10 -1.11 3.44
CA VAL A 20 -6.23 -0.26 4.24
C VAL A 20 -7.06 0.41 5.32
N SER A 21 -6.51 0.50 6.52
CA SER A 21 -7.14 1.15 7.66
C SER A 21 -6.33 2.37 8.09
N THR A 22 -7.01 3.40 8.61
CA THR A 22 -6.38 4.64 9.06
C THR A 22 -6.38 4.74 10.58
N GLY A 23 -5.22 5.06 11.17
CA GLY A 23 -5.10 5.46 12.57
C GLY A 23 -4.60 6.91 12.68
N TYR A 24 -5.15 7.71 13.59
CA TYR A 24 -4.71 9.10 13.77
C TYR A 24 -3.76 9.26 14.95
N PHE A 25 -2.72 10.07 14.76
CA PHE A 25 -1.83 10.49 15.85
C PHE A 25 -2.10 11.96 16.22
N ALA A 26 -2.27 12.81 15.22
CA ALA A 26 -2.67 14.20 15.39
C ALA A 26 -3.20 14.76 14.05
N LYS A 27 -4.41 15.31 14.03
CA LYS A 27 -4.94 16.05 12.87
C LYS A 27 -5.57 17.34 13.39
N GLU A 28 -5.26 18.47 12.76
CA GLU A 28 -6.02 19.69 13.02
C GLU A 28 -7.49 19.45 12.61
N PRO A 29 -8.46 19.75 13.48
CA PRO A 29 -9.86 19.35 13.29
C PRO A 29 -10.48 19.85 11.97
N ASP A 30 -9.93 20.91 11.39
CA ASP A 30 -10.46 21.59 10.21
C ASP A 30 -9.50 21.59 9.01
N PHE A 31 -8.40 20.84 9.05
CA PHE A 31 -7.48 20.79 7.92
C PHE A 31 -8.03 19.93 6.77
N PHE A 32 -8.16 20.56 5.60
CA PHE A 32 -8.51 19.93 4.34
C PHE A 32 -7.73 20.54 3.17
N LEU A 33 -7.45 19.71 2.18
CA LEU A 33 -6.88 20.09 0.90
C LEU A 33 -7.97 20.47 -0.08
N TYR A 34 -7.71 21.46 -0.92
CA TYR A 34 -8.60 21.93 -1.96
C TYR A 34 -7.94 21.86 -3.36
N PRO A 35 -8.73 21.66 -4.43
CA PRO A 35 -8.24 21.42 -5.80
C PRO A 35 -7.18 22.39 -6.33
N GLU A 36 -7.26 23.67 -5.96
CA GLU A 36 -6.42 24.76 -6.46
C GLU A 36 -5.04 24.83 -5.79
N GLN A 37 -4.87 24.13 -4.67
CA GLN A 37 -3.66 24.15 -3.86
C GLN A 37 -2.57 23.32 -4.54
N ALA A 38 -1.38 23.90 -4.62
CA ALA A 38 -0.22 23.20 -5.14
C ALA A 38 0.38 22.31 -4.04
N ILE A 39 0.50 21.02 -4.34
CA ILE A 39 0.86 19.98 -3.38
C ILE A 39 2.10 19.25 -3.89
N LEU A 40 3.11 19.09 -3.04
CA LEU A 40 4.28 18.24 -3.33
C LEU A 40 4.16 16.91 -2.58
N PHE A 41 4.20 15.80 -3.31
CA PHE A 41 4.31 14.46 -2.75
C PHE A 41 5.77 14.04 -2.62
N THR A 42 6.10 13.45 -1.48
CA THR A 42 7.41 12.85 -1.23
C THR A 42 7.22 11.47 -0.60
N ALA A 43 7.89 10.45 -1.12
CA ALA A 43 7.83 9.09 -0.59
C ALA A 43 9.18 8.62 -0.05
N ASN A 44 9.14 7.93 1.08
CA ASN A 44 10.25 7.15 1.62
C ASN A 44 9.74 5.79 2.08
N ILE A 45 9.45 4.92 1.11
CA ILE A 45 8.79 3.64 1.32
C ILE A 45 9.64 2.43 0.89
N GLY A 46 10.78 2.69 0.26
CA GLY A 46 11.66 1.67 -0.27
C GLY A 46 12.79 2.28 -1.09
N ASP A 47 13.14 1.62 -2.18
CA ASP A 47 14.14 2.15 -3.11
C ASP A 47 13.62 3.36 -3.93
N LEU A 48 14.52 4.02 -4.66
CA LEU A 48 14.18 5.18 -5.48
C LEU A 48 13.10 4.88 -6.53
N GLN A 49 13.08 3.67 -7.09
CA GLN A 49 12.09 3.28 -8.10
C GLN A 49 10.69 3.12 -7.46
N GLN A 50 10.63 2.49 -6.29
CA GLN A 50 9.39 2.34 -5.52
C GLN A 50 8.85 3.69 -5.06
N ASN A 51 9.72 4.58 -4.57
CA ASN A 51 9.33 5.94 -4.20
C ASN A 51 8.78 6.70 -5.42
N ALA A 52 9.45 6.62 -6.58
CA ALA A 52 9.02 7.27 -7.81
C ALA A 52 7.64 6.79 -8.27
N GLN A 53 7.46 5.47 -8.28
CA GLN A 53 6.20 4.84 -8.67
C GLN A 53 5.07 5.27 -7.74
N PHE A 54 5.32 5.33 -6.44
CA PHE A 54 4.30 5.70 -5.48
C PHE A 54 3.93 7.18 -5.56
N GLU A 55 4.91 8.08 -5.68
CA GLU A 55 4.66 9.51 -5.87
C GLU A 55 3.89 9.78 -7.19
N GLU A 56 4.18 9.02 -8.25
CA GLU A 56 3.44 9.08 -9.51
C GLU A 56 1.99 8.62 -9.36
N ILE A 57 1.74 7.52 -8.64
CA ILE A 57 0.40 7.02 -8.37
C ILE A 57 -0.37 8.04 -7.54
N LEU A 58 0.21 8.59 -6.47
CA LEU A 58 -0.39 9.64 -5.66
C LEU A 58 -0.74 10.87 -6.50
N SER A 59 0.21 11.38 -7.28
CA SER A 59 -0.01 12.55 -8.13
C SER A 59 -1.13 12.30 -9.14
N THR A 60 -1.10 11.16 -9.82
CA THR A 60 -2.11 10.77 -10.81
C THR A 60 -3.48 10.59 -10.16
N PHE A 61 -3.54 9.99 -8.97
CA PHE A 61 -4.79 9.83 -8.23
C PHE A 61 -5.42 11.18 -7.90
N PHE A 62 -4.64 12.15 -7.42
CA PHE A 62 -5.12 13.50 -7.13
C PHE A 62 -5.57 14.24 -8.40
N ILE A 63 -4.83 14.12 -9.52
CA ILE A 63 -5.25 14.68 -10.82
C ILE A 63 -6.60 14.10 -11.26
N ASN A 64 -6.75 12.78 -11.18
CA ASN A 64 -8.00 12.10 -11.56
C ASN A 64 -9.18 12.53 -10.66
N ASN A 65 -8.89 12.98 -9.44
CA ASN A 65 -9.84 13.56 -8.51
C ASN A 65 -9.87 15.11 -8.54
N ARG A 66 -9.50 15.71 -9.69
CA ARG A 66 -9.63 17.14 -10.01
C ARG A 66 -8.74 18.09 -9.21
N TYR A 67 -7.61 17.63 -8.68
CA TYR A 67 -6.57 18.52 -8.16
C TYR A 67 -5.64 18.92 -9.29
N ASP A 68 -5.49 20.23 -9.51
CA ASP A 68 -4.85 20.74 -10.73
C ASP A 68 -3.31 20.80 -10.62
N LYS A 69 -2.79 20.82 -9.39
CA LYS A 69 -1.37 21.09 -9.10
C LYS A 69 -0.67 20.10 -8.16
N PRO A 70 -0.83 18.78 -8.31
CA PRO A 70 0.02 17.83 -7.62
C PRO A 70 1.38 17.70 -8.32
N TYR A 71 2.44 17.67 -7.52
CA TYR A 71 3.82 17.54 -7.93
C TYR A 71 4.48 16.36 -7.20
N SER A 72 5.50 15.76 -7.82
CA SER A 72 6.29 14.66 -7.25
C SER A 72 7.76 15.03 -7.31
N LEU A 73 8.46 14.95 -6.18
CA LEU A 73 9.88 15.32 -6.08
C LEU A 73 10.74 14.51 -7.05
N ILE A 74 10.44 13.23 -7.23
CA ILE A 74 11.21 12.37 -8.14
C ILE A 74 10.93 12.70 -9.63
N LYS A 75 9.74 13.22 -9.98
CA LYS A 75 9.50 13.74 -11.34
C LYS A 75 10.22 15.06 -11.62
N ILE A 76 10.42 15.85 -10.58
CA ILE A 76 11.09 17.14 -10.64
C ILE A 76 12.60 16.97 -10.73
N ASP A 77 13.12 16.03 -9.95
CA ASP A 77 14.53 15.76 -9.80
C ASP A 77 14.81 14.25 -9.79
N PRO A 78 14.67 13.58 -10.96
CA PRO A 78 14.86 12.14 -11.08
C PRO A 78 16.30 11.68 -10.84
N LEU A 79 17.26 12.62 -10.79
CA LEU A 79 18.69 12.35 -10.58
C LEU A 79 19.16 12.66 -9.16
N GLY A 80 18.29 13.21 -8.29
CA GLY A 80 18.64 13.57 -6.92
C GLY A 80 19.61 14.76 -6.83
N GLU A 81 19.60 15.65 -7.83
CA GLU A 81 20.43 16.85 -7.90
C GLU A 81 19.98 17.94 -6.90
N ILE A 82 18.72 17.93 -6.48
CA ILE A 82 18.18 18.67 -5.32
C ILE A 82 18.71 18.00 -4.05
N SER A 83 19.99 18.19 -3.84
CA SER A 83 20.74 17.73 -2.67
C SER A 83 20.94 18.84 -1.65
N ASP A 84 20.62 20.09 -2.02
CA ASP A 84 20.78 21.26 -1.18
C ASP A 84 19.46 22.03 -0.96
N LEU A 85 19.26 22.44 0.28
CA LEU A 85 18.07 23.16 0.74
C LEU A 85 17.71 24.41 -0.09
N PRO A 86 18.67 25.23 -0.59
CA PRO A 86 18.35 26.37 -1.45
C PRO A 86 17.59 26.00 -2.72
N THR A 87 18.02 24.95 -3.43
CA THR A 87 17.39 24.51 -4.68
C THR A 87 15.97 24.00 -4.44
N LEU A 88 15.74 23.28 -3.33
CA LEU A 88 14.40 22.86 -2.92
C LEU A 88 13.50 24.07 -2.63
N LEU A 89 14.01 25.09 -1.92
CA LEU A 89 13.24 26.30 -1.61
C LEU A 89 12.87 27.10 -2.88
N ASP A 90 13.78 27.18 -3.85
CA ASP A 90 13.50 27.82 -5.13
C ASP A 90 12.47 27.04 -5.94
N TYR A 91 12.50 25.71 -5.87
CA TYR A 91 11.46 24.87 -6.47
C TYR A 91 10.09 25.12 -5.83
N LEU A 92 10.01 25.05 -4.50
CA LEU A 92 8.76 25.26 -3.77
C LEU A 92 8.14 26.61 -4.15
N LYS A 93 8.95 27.67 -4.27
CA LYS A 93 8.49 29.00 -4.72
C LYS A 93 8.07 29.03 -6.18
N LYS A 94 8.87 28.43 -7.09
CA LYS A 94 8.61 28.45 -8.54
C LYS A 94 7.25 27.85 -8.89
N TYR A 95 6.85 26.81 -8.17
CA TYR A 95 5.59 26.10 -8.40
C TYR A 95 4.49 26.48 -7.41
N ASP A 96 4.72 27.53 -6.61
CA ASP A 96 3.78 28.03 -5.60
C ASP A 96 3.28 26.92 -4.67
N ILE A 97 4.16 25.97 -4.30
CA ILE A 97 3.82 24.82 -3.45
C ILE A 97 3.36 25.35 -2.10
N GLN A 98 2.16 24.96 -1.70
CA GLN A 98 1.55 25.36 -0.42
C GLN A 98 1.74 24.27 0.62
N TYR A 99 1.57 23.00 0.23
CA TYR A 99 1.63 21.86 1.12
C TYR A 99 2.55 20.76 0.60
N ILE A 100 3.16 20.06 1.55
CA ILE A 100 3.99 18.88 1.32
C ILE A 100 3.31 17.71 2.02
N ILE A 101 3.08 16.63 1.27
CA ILE A 101 2.53 15.37 1.78
C ILE A 101 3.67 14.35 1.74
N SER A 102 4.17 14.01 2.92
CA SER A 102 5.24 13.04 3.09
C SER A 102 4.69 11.71 3.57
N VAL A 103 5.03 10.63 2.84
CA VAL A 103 4.64 9.27 3.20
C VAL A 103 5.89 8.44 3.46
N THR A 104 5.99 7.86 4.66
CA THR A 104 7.14 7.07 5.09
C THR A 104 6.68 5.67 5.50
N LEU A 105 7.31 4.61 5.01
CA LEU A 105 7.12 3.27 5.55
C LEU A 105 7.76 3.19 6.94
N THR A 106 6.96 3.01 7.98
CA THR A 106 7.44 2.98 9.37
C THR A 106 7.57 1.57 9.92
N ASN A 107 6.80 0.62 9.39
CA ASN A 107 6.86 -0.77 9.78
C ASN A 107 6.54 -1.70 8.60
N SER A 108 7.20 -2.86 8.57
CA SER A 108 6.95 -3.94 7.62
C SER A 108 7.17 -5.27 8.33
N GLU A 109 6.10 -5.88 8.80
CA GLU A 109 6.14 -7.16 9.51
C GLU A 109 5.69 -8.27 8.57
N THR A 110 6.48 -9.34 8.48
CA THR A 110 6.15 -10.50 7.67
C THR A 110 6.00 -11.71 8.57
N ASP A 111 4.79 -12.24 8.63
CA ASP A 111 4.48 -13.50 9.29
C ASP A 111 4.50 -14.65 8.28
N TYR A 112 4.89 -15.83 8.76
CA TYR A 112 4.95 -17.06 7.97
C TYR A 112 4.15 -18.15 8.66
N ASP A 113 3.09 -18.60 8.01
CA ASP A 113 2.25 -19.71 8.48
C ASP A 113 2.50 -20.96 7.66
N TYR A 114 2.71 -22.09 8.33
CA TYR A 114 2.81 -23.38 7.66
C TYR A 114 1.43 -24.00 7.52
N VAL A 115 0.99 -24.21 6.27
CA VAL A 115 -0.23 -24.92 5.95
C VAL A 115 0.11 -26.38 5.64
N PRO A 116 -0.20 -27.34 6.54
CA PRO A 116 -0.01 -28.75 6.27
C PRO A 116 -1.02 -29.23 5.21
N GLN A 117 -0.57 -30.07 4.27
CA GLN A 117 -1.49 -30.75 3.36
C GLN A 117 -2.19 -31.93 4.06
N ALA A 118 -3.30 -32.37 3.46
CA ALA A 118 -4.13 -33.45 3.99
C ALA A 118 -3.30 -34.71 4.33
N VAL A 119 -3.58 -35.29 5.48
CA VAL A 119 -3.03 -36.60 5.86
C VAL A 119 -3.94 -37.66 5.27
N HIS A 120 -3.35 -38.54 4.46
CA HIS A 120 -4.06 -39.69 3.91
C HIS A 120 -3.81 -40.90 4.80
N THR A 121 -4.89 -41.62 5.12
CA THR A 121 -4.83 -42.89 5.84
C THR A 121 -5.41 -43.98 4.95
N ASP A 122 -4.56 -44.90 4.53
CA ASP A 122 -5.01 -46.11 3.84
C ASP A 122 -5.29 -47.19 4.88
N VAL A 123 -6.50 -47.77 4.82
CA VAL A 123 -6.92 -48.86 5.70
C VAL A 123 -7.02 -50.14 4.88
N TYR A 124 -6.19 -51.13 5.22
CA TYR A 124 -6.19 -52.45 4.61
C TYR A 124 -6.83 -53.45 5.56
N ASN A 125 -7.79 -54.23 5.06
CA ASN A 125 -8.46 -55.27 5.83
C ASN A 125 -8.20 -56.63 5.17
N TYR A 126 -7.45 -57.49 5.85
CA TYR A 126 -7.12 -58.83 5.37
C TYR A 126 -7.49 -59.86 6.44
N GLY A 127 -8.58 -60.59 6.22
CA GLY A 127 -8.96 -61.74 7.06
C GLY A 127 -9.14 -61.44 8.56
N GLY A 128 -9.61 -60.24 8.93
CA GLY A 128 -9.87 -59.85 10.32
C GLY A 128 -8.76 -59.04 11.00
N TYR A 129 -7.63 -58.81 10.33
CA TYR A 129 -6.59 -57.88 10.78
C TYR A 129 -6.73 -56.55 10.03
N VAL A 130 -6.81 -55.45 10.78
CA VAL A 130 -6.86 -54.09 10.25
C VAL A 130 -5.48 -53.45 10.39
N SER A 131 -4.90 -53.02 9.27
CA SER A 131 -3.66 -52.24 9.21
C SER A 131 -3.97 -50.86 8.66
N ALA A 132 -3.47 -49.81 9.32
CA ALA A 132 -3.63 -48.43 8.89
C ALA A 132 -2.25 -47.79 8.70
N ASN A 133 -1.97 -47.33 7.48
CA ASN A 133 -0.77 -46.56 7.18
C ASN A 133 -1.17 -45.11 6.90
N SER A 134 -0.55 -44.17 7.60
CA SER A 134 -0.76 -42.74 7.38
C SER A 134 0.46 -42.15 6.67
N TYR A 135 0.23 -41.35 5.63
CA TYR A 135 1.28 -40.56 4.99
C TYR A 135 0.79 -39.12 4.76
N SER A 136 1.70 -38.16 4.94
CA SER A 136 1.48 -36.75 4.62
C SER A 136 2.07 -36.46 3.24
N THR A 137 1.38 -35.66 2.43
CA THR A 137 1.89 -35.19 1.13
C THR A 137 2.80 -33.94 1.25
N GLY A 138 3.15 -33.51 2.46
CA GLY A 138 3.94 -32.31 2.73
C GLY A 138 3.09 -31.12 3.20
N GLY A 139 3.58 -29.90 2.96
CA GLY A 139 2.89 -28.65 3.28
C GLY A 139 3.59 -27.47 2.60
N TYR A 140 2.97 -26.30 2.67
CA TYR A 140 3.53 -25.06 2.11
C TYR A 140 3.49 -23.95 3.14
N TYR A 141 4.41 -23.00 3.03
CA TYR A 141 4.36 -21.77 3.83
C TYR A 141 3.57 -20.72 3.07
N THR A 142 2.69 -20.01 3.77
CA THR A 142 2.11 -18.75 3.34
C THR A 142 2.80 -17.62 4.07
N SER A 143 3.11 -16.54 3.37
CA SER A 143 3.63 -15.31 4.00
C SER A 143 2.57 -14.23 3.98
N SER A 144 2.49 -13.45 5.05
CA SER A 144 1.66 -12.26 5.13
C SER A 144 2.50 -11.07 5.56
N THR A 145 2.60 -10.04 4.72
CA THR A 145 3.32 -8.82 5.08
C THR A 145 2.34 -7.69 5.35
N VAL A 146 2.37 -7.16 6.57
CA VAL A 146 1.66 -5.94 6.98
C VAL A 146 2.62 -4.77 6.91
N LYS A 147 2.26 -3.73 6.15
CA LYS A 147 3.00 -2.48 6.03
C LYS A 147 2.24 -1.35 6.70
N THR A 148 2.94 -0.53 7.47
CA THR A 148 2.43 0.69 8.08
C THR A 148 3.13 1.90 7.49
N PHE A 149 2.35 2.87 7.04
CA PHE A 149 2.83 4.09 6.41
C PHE A 149 2.42 5.30 7.25
N ALA A 150 3.38 6.08 7.73
CA ALA A 150 3.10 7.37 8.33
C ALA A 150 2.94 8.44 7.24
N VAL A 151 1.84 9.18 7.31
CA VAL A 151 1.51 10.28 6.41
C VAL A 151 1.56 11.57 7.20
N THR A 152 2.39 12.51 6.76
CA THR A 152 2.48 13.85 7.34
C THR A 152 2.10 14.88 6.30
N VAL A 153 1.32 15.88 6.70
CA VAL A 153 1.04 17.07 5.89
C VAL A 153 1.61 18.29 6.58
N SER A 154 2.43 19.05 5.86
CA SER A 154 3.01 20.30 6.34
C SER A 154 2.93 21.41 5.30
N ASP A 155 2.98 22.66 5.72
CA ASP A 155 3.26 23.77 4.80
C ASP A 155 4.75 23.87 4.49
N THR A 156 5.11 24.77 3.57
CA THR A 156 6.51 25.04 3.18
C THR A 156 7.34 25.73 4.26
N ASN A 157 6.72 26.19 5.36
CA ASN A 157 7.41 26.70 6.55
C ASN A 157 7.68 25.61 7.60
N GLY A 158 7.20 24.38 7.38
CA GLY A 158 7.38 23.24 8.26
C GLY A 158 6.31 23.10 9.36
N ASN A 159 5.24 23.91 9.33
CA ASN A 159 4.12 23.72 10.24
C ASN A 159 3.37 22.44 9.83
N ARG A 160 3.09 21.56 10.80
CA ARG A 160 2.40 20.28 10.54
C ARG A 160 0.91 20.41 10.83
N TYR A 161 0.09 19.97 9.88
CA TYR A 161 -1.38 20.05 9.95
C TYR A 161 -2.03 18.67 10.16
N ALA A 162 -1.40 17.60 9.67
CA ALA A 162 -1.89 16.25 9.84
C ALA A 162 -0.75 15.24 9.99
N LEU A 163 -0.99 14.24 10.84
CA LEU A 163 -0.18 13.05 11.06
C LEU A 163 -1.12 11.86 11.34
N PHE A 164 -1.13 10.92 10.42
CA PHE A 164 -1.89 9.69 10.53
C PHE A 164 -1.12 8.53 9.92
N GLU A 165 -1.52 7.31 10.25
CA GLU A 165 -0.98 6.09 9.66
C GLU A 165 -2.01 5.44 8.77
N VAL A 166 -1.52 4.84 7.68
CA VAL A 166 -2.26 3.93 6.83
C VAL A 166 -1.64 2.54 6.99
N LYS A 167 -2.45 1.55 7.35
CA LYS A 167 -2.02 0.15 7.54
C LYS A 167 -2.62 -0.72 6.47
N SER A 168 -1.84 -1.60 5.86
CA SER A 168 -2.36 -2.63 4.95
C SER A 168 -2.84 -3.84 5.74
N ASP A 169 -4.10 -4.22 5.61
CA ASP A 169 -4.73 -5.22 6.48
C ASP A 169 -4.59 -6.69 6.01
N ASP A 170 -3.91 -7.02 4.90
CA ASP A 170 -3.85 -8.44 4.51
C ASP A 170 -2.64 -8.98 3.72
N SER A 171 -2.47 -10.28 3.96
CA SER A 171 -1.47 -11.25 3.53
C SER A 171 -1.24 -11.41 2.01
N LEU A 172 -0.04 -11.08 1.53
CA LEU A 172 0.35 -11.32 0.13
C LEU A 172 1.26 -12.55 -0.01
N ASN A 173 0.78 -13.56 -0.75
CA ASN A 173 1.65 -14.31 -1.65
C ASN A 173 2.04 -13.37 -2.79
N LEU A 174 3.30 -12.95 -2.79
CA LEU A 174 3.93 -12.14 -3.83
C LEU A 174 3.70 -12.74 -5.23
N PHE A 175 3.29 -11.94 -6.21
CA PHE A 175 4.09 -11.63 -7.39
C PHE A 175 3.47 -10.44 -8.15
N ASP A 176 4.33 -9.49 -8.51
CA ASP A 176 4.12 -8.26 -9.31
C ASP A 176 2.95 -7.34 -8.91
N GLY A 177 3.27 -6.23 -8.25
CA GLY A 177 2.39 -5.05 -8.26
C GLY A 177 2.04 -4.49 -6.89
N ASP A 178 3.00 -3.83 -6.22
CA ASP A 178 2.69 -2.88 -5.15
C ASP A 178 1.78 -1.72 -5.64
N LYS A 179 1.51 -1.63 -6.95
CA LYS A 179 0.59 -0.66 -7.55
C LYS A 179 -0.80 -0.67 -6.92
N GLU A 180 -1.42 -1.84 -6.73
CA GLU A 180 -2.77 -1.89 -6.14
C GLU A 180 -2.74 -1.41 -4.67
N LEU A 181 -1.67 -1.75 -3.93
CA LEU A 181 -1.48 -1.29 -2.56
C LEU A 181 -1.30 0.23 -2.53
N PHE A 182 -0.46 0.75 -3.41
CA PHE A 182 -0.21 2.18 -3.59
C PHE A 182 -1.47 2.95 -3.98
N GLU A 183 -2.30 2.41 -4.86
CA GLU A 183 -3.59 3.02 -5.22
C GLU A 183 -4.55 3.08 -4.02
N LYS A 184 -4.62 2.02 -3.21
CA LYS A 184 -5.44 2.02 -1.98
C LYS A 184 -4.92 2.98 -0.92
N ILE A 185 -3.60 3.07 -0.75
CA ILE A 185 -2.99 4.06 0.15
C ILE A 185 -3.28 5.48 -0.38
N ALA A 186 -3.16 5.72 -1.69
CA ALA A 186 -3.46 7.02 -2.29
C ALA A 186 -4.93 7.42 -2.07
N GLN A 187 -5.86 6.48 -2.28
CA GLN A 187 -7.27 6.67 -1.97
C GLN A 187 -7.49 7.03 -0.50
N ASN A 188 -6.89 6.26 0.42
CA ASN A 188 -7.04 6.51 1.85
C ASN A 188 -6.47 7.88 2.25
N ILE A 189 -5.32 8.27 1.72
CA ILE A 189 -4.74 9.61 1.93
C ILE A 189 -5.68 10.70 1.43
N PHE A 190 -6.25 10.52 0.23
CA PHE A 190 -7.20 11.46 -0.35
C PHE A 190 -8.44 11.62 0.54
N GLU A 191 -9.11 10.51 0.88
CA GLU A 191 -10.32 10.53 1.73
C GLU A 191 -10.08 11.18 3.09
N ASN A 192 -8.87 11.04 3.64
CA ASN A 192 -8.50 11.62 4.93
C ASN A 192 -8.15 13.11 4.87
N LEU A 193 -7.72 13.60 3.71
CA LEU A 193 -7.25 14.96 3.53
C LEU A 193 -8.21 15.85 2.75
N THR A 194 -9.25 15.30 2.12
CA THR A 194 -10.22 16.08 1.36
C THR A 194 -11.58 16.13 2.06
N PRO A 195 -12.36 17.21 1.89
CA PRO A 195 -13.71 17.28 2.44
C PRO A 195 -14.62 16.24 1.77
N ASN A 196 -15.53 15.63 2.53
CA ASN A 196 -16.50 14.65 2.02
C ASN A 196 -17.38 15.20 0.86
N SER A 197 -17.50 16.52 0.71
CA SER A 197 -18.24 17.15 -0.40
C SER A 197 -17.49 17.14 -1.73
N LEU A 198 -16.21 16.78 -1.73
CA LEU A 198 -15.32 16.71 -2.90
C LEU A 198 -14.88 15.27 -3.23
N GLN A 199 -15.34 14.29 -2.45
CA GLN A 199 -15.19 12.85 -2.69
C GLN A 199 -16.33 12.34 -3.58
#